data_AF-A0A7J5D5B4-F1
#
_entry.id   AF-A0A7J5D5B4-F1
#
_cell.length_a   1.000
_cell.length_b   1.000
_cell.length_c   1.000
_cell.angle_alpha   90.00
_cell.angle_beta   90.00
_cell.angle_gamma   90.00
#
_symmetry.space_group_name_H-M   'P 1'
#
loop_
_entity.id
_entity.type
_entity.pdbx_description
1 polymer ?
#
loop_
_entity_poly.entity_id
_entity_poly.type
_entity_poly.pdbx_seq_one_letter_code
_entity_poly.pdbx_strand_id
1 'polypeptide(L)'
;MAYTEEELRAASEQAGLPFTYLHRLMAAERDVQDPDYGNTLARQLTVVFDHYAAKCLAAPDPIAALREFGFEESADVLDKR
;
A
#
# COMPACT_ATOMS: atom_id res chain seq x y z
N MET A 1 7.32 18.90 5.72
CA MET A 1 6.16 19.75 5.31
C MET A 1 5.05 18.85 4.79
N ALA A 2 3.79 19.29 4.77
CA ALA A 2 2.71 18.52 4.13
C ALA A 2 2.81 18.66 2.62
N TYR A 3 2.61 17.57 1.88
CA TYR A 3 2.21 17.71 0.49
C TYR A 3 0.79 18.26 0.45
N THR A 4 0.57 19.22 -0.43
CA THR A 4 -0.75 19.70 -0.82
C THR A 4 -1.46 18.66 -1.69
N GLU A 5 -2.77 18.81 -1.84
CA GLU A 5 -3.55 17.90 -2.67
C GLU A 5 -3.11 17.95 -4.16
N GLU A 6 -2.79 19.14 -4.66
CA GLU A 6 -2.28 19.33 -6.03
C GLU A 6 -0.93 18.64 -6.24
N GLU A 7 -0.02 18.74 -5.27
CA GLU A 7 1.27 18.05 -5.31
C GLU A 7 1.10 16.52 -5.31
N LEU A 8 0.15 15.99 -4.52
CA LEU A 8 -0.16 14.57 -4.53
C LEU A 8 -0.78 14.11 -5.86
N ARG A 9 -1.64 14.92 -6.49
CA ARG A 9 -2.21 14.61 -7.82
C ARG A 9 -1.11 14.59 -8.89
N ALA A 10 -0.24 15.58 -8.92
CA ALA A 10 0.89 15.62 -9.84
C ALA A 10 1.83 14.41 -9.64
N ALA A 11 2.14 14.07 -8.39
CA ALA A 11 2.96 12.90 -8.07
C ALA A 11 2.28 11.57 -8.48
N SER A 12 0.96 11.47 -8.31
CA SER A 12 0.16 10.32 -8.73
C SER A 12 0.26 10.10 -10.24
N GLU A 13 0.08 11.15 -11.02
CA GLU A 13 0.18 11.10 -12.48
C GLU A 13 1.60 10.77 -12.93
N GLN A 14 2.61 11.43 -12.37
CA GLN A 14 4.02 11.21 -12.73
C GLN A 14 4.49 9.78 -12.42
N ALA A 15 4.09 9.24 -11.28
CA ALA A 15 4.49 7.90 -10.85
C ALA A 15 3.61 6.77 -11.41
N GLY A 16 2.49 7.11 -12.07
CA GLY A 16 1.49 6.13 -12.48
C GLY A 16 0.86 5.38 -11.30
N LEU A 17 0.82 6.01 -10.12
CA LEU A 17 0.29 5.43 -8.89
C LEU A 17 -1.10 6.00 -8.59
N PRO A 18 -2.04 5.22 -8.02
CA PRO A 18 -3.34 5.76 -7.65
C PRO A 18 -3.22 6.90 -6.65
N PHE A 19 -3.94 8.00 -6.89
CA PHE A 19 -3.97 9.15 -5.98
C PHE A 19 -4.36 8.75 -4.55
N THR A 20 -5.34 7.85 -4.42
CA THR A 20 -5.79 7.31 -3.13
C THR A 20 -4.70 6.52 -2.39
N TYR A 21 -3.80 5.85 -3.11
CA TYR A 21 -2.65 5.16 -2.53
C TYR A 21 -1.66 6.16 -1.94
N LEU A 22 -1.27 7.19 -2.70
CA LEU A 22 -0.37 8.23 -2.22
C LEU A 22 -0.96 9.01 -1.03
N HIS A 23 -2.26 9.28 -1.05
CA HIS A 23 -2.95 9.92 0.07
C HIS A 23 -2.90 9.06 1.34
N ARG A 24 -3.10 7.74 1.24
CA ARG A 24 -2.97 6.81 2.39
C ARG A 24 -1.54 6.76 2.92
N LEU A 25 -0.54 6.79 2.04
CA LEU A 25 0.88 6.84 2.41
C LEU A 25 1.23 8.12 3.17
N MET A 26 0.77 9.27 2.70
CA MET A 26 0.95 10.54 3.40
C MET A 26 0.25 10.54 4.76
N ALA A 27 -0.95 9.96 4.86
CA ALA A 27 -1.66 9.83 6.13
C ALA A 27 -0.92 8.91 7.11
N ALA A 28 -0.30 7.83 6.63
CA ALA A 28 0.52 6.94 7.46
C ALA A 28 1.77 7.63 8.05
N GLU A 29 2.29 8.67 7.40
CA GLU A 29 3.39 9.49 7.89
C GLU A 29 2.97 10.46 9.00
N ARG A 30 1.66 10.72 9.12
CA ARG A 30 1.09 11.77 9.98
C ARG A 30 0.09 11.18 10.93
N ASP A 31 0.58 10.71 12.06
CA ASP A 31 -0.29 10.26 13.13
C ASP A 31 -0.14 11.18 14.34
N VAL A 32 -1.24 11.84 14.68
CA VAL A 32 -1.31 12.74 15.84
C VAL A 32 -1.11 11.97 17.15
N GLN A 33 -1.32 10.66 17.15
CA GLN A 33 -1.10 9.78 18.30
C GLN A 33 0.33 9.23 18.39
N ASP A 34 1.18 9.49 17.40
CA ASP A 34 2.59 9.08 17.37
C ASP A 34 3.50 10.28 17.06
N PRO A 35 3.62 11.23 17.99
CA PRO A 35 4.37 12.47 17.78
C PRO A 35 5.88 12.25 17.59
N ASP A 36 6.41 11.10 18.04
CA ASP A 36 7.81 10.72 17.90
C ASP A 36 8.11 9.93 16.61
N TYR A 37 7.09 9.70 15.77
CA TYR A 37 7.18 8.98 14.50
C TYR A 37 7.69 7.53 14.64
N GLY A 38 7.63 6.93 15.84
CA GLY A 38 8.20 5.61 16.12
C GLY A 38 7.53 4.49 15.32
N ASN A 39 6.28 4.68 14.90
CA ASN A 39 5.50 3.70 14.15
C ASN A 39 5.31 4.07 12.67
N THR A 40 5.88 5.19 12.22
CA THR A 40 5.68 5.69 10.85
C THR A 40 6.08 4.66 9.79
N LEU A 41 7.24 4.03 9.94
CA LEU A 41 7.70 3.01 9.01
C LEU A 41 6.73 1.82 8.96
N ALA A 42 6.26 1.34 10.12
CA ALA A 42 5.31 0.24 10.18
C ALA A 42 3.98 0.59 9.49
N ARG A 43 3.44 1.79 9.71
CA ARG A 43 2.21 2.26 9.04
C ARG A 43 2.38 2.38 7.54
N GLN A 44 3.50 2.94 7.08
CA GLN A 44 3.80 3.05 5.65
C GLN A 44 3.91 1.66 5.01
N LEU A 45 4.62 0.73 5.65
CA LEU A 45 4.70 -0.66 5.19
C LEU A 45 3.31 -1.29 5.07
N THR A 46 2.41 -1.08 6.04
CA THR A 46 1.03 -1.58 5.95
C THR A 46 0.30 -1.05 4.71
N VAL A 47 0.42 0.25 4.40
CA VAL A 47 -0.21 0.82 3.18
C VAL A 47 0.37 0.21 1.91
N VAL A 48 1.69 -0.01 1.87
CA VAL A 48 2.37 -0.66 0.75
C VAL A 48 1.87 -2.10 0.60
N PHE A 49 1.87 -2.88 1.68
CA PHE A 49 1.39 -4.26 1.69
C PHE A 49 -0.05 -4.37 1.22
N ASP A 50 -0.96 -3.55 1.74
CA ASP A 50 -2.37 -3.53 1.33
C ASP A 50 -2.52 -3.28 -0.17
N HIS A 51 -1.74 -2.35 -0.73
CA HIS A 51 -1.80 -2.00 -2.14
C HIS A 51 -1.33 -3.14 -3.04
N TYR A 52 -0.23 -3.80 -2.69
CA TYR A 52 0.25 -4.96 -3.44
C TYR A 52 -0.66 -6.17 -3.29
N ALA A 53 -1.18 -6.43 -2.08
CA ALA A 53 -2.16 -7.49 -1.85
C ALA A 53 -3.42 -7.29 -2.69
N ALA A 54 -3.96 -6.06 -2.74
CA ALA A 54 -5.11 -5.73 -3.57
C ALA A 54 -4.83 -5.95 -5.08
N LYS A 55 -3.63 -5.58 -5.55
CA LYS A 55 -3.21 -5.85 -6.94
C LYS A 55 -3.14 -7.34 -7.24
N CYS A 56 -2.58 -8.13 -6.33
CA CYS A 56 -2.50 -9.59 -6.50
C CYS A 56 -3.90 -10.20 -6.58
N LEU A 57 -4.81 -9.80 -5.69
CA LEU A 57 -6.18 -10.33 -5.65
C LEU A 57 -7.02 -9.95 -6.89
N ALA A 58 -6.65 -8.87 -7.59
CA ALA A 58 -7.29 -8.46 -8.84
C ALA A 58 -6.62 -9.05 -10.10
N ALA A 59 -5.53 -9.79 -9.97
CA ALA A 59 -4.83 -10.39 -11.09
C ALA A 59 -5.63 -11.55 -11.72
N PRO A 60 -5.37 -11.93 -12.98
CA PRO A 60 -6.01 -13.07 -13.62
C PRO A 60 -5.76 -14.40 -12.88
N ASP A 61 -4.58 -14.55 -12.28
CA ASP A 61 -4.21 -15.64 -11.37
C ASP A 61 -3.74 -15.05 -10.03
N PRO A 62 -4.68 -14.88 -9.08
CA PRO A 62 -4.37 -14.31 -7.77
C PRO A 62 -3.38 -15.14 -6.95
N ILE A 63 -3.37 -16.46 -7.08
CA ILE A 63 -2.51 -17.36 -6.29
C ILE A 63 -1.06 -17.22 -6.76
N ALA A 64 -0.83 -17.26 -8.07
CA ALA A 64 0.50 -17.06 -8.63
C ALA A 64 1.04 -15.65 -8.31
N ALA A 65 0.19 -14.61 -8.43
CA ALA A 65 0.59 -13.25 -8.10
C ALA A 65 0.94 -13.09 -6.61
N LEU A 66 0.13 -13.64 -5.70
CA LEU A 66 0.45 -13.61 -4.26
C LEU A 66 1.79 -14.28 -3.95
N ARG A 67 2.09 -15.44 -4.57
CA ARG A 67 3.39 -16.11 -4.40
C ARG A 67 4.56 -15.31 -4.96
N GLU A 68 4.41 -14.67 -6.12
CA GLU A 68 5.43 -13.81 -6.71
C GLU A 68 5.82 -12.65 -5.78
N PHE A 69 4.83 -12.07 -5.10
CA PHE A 69 5.04 -10.99 -4.14
C PHE A 69 5.35 -11.46 -2.71
N GLY A 70 5.55 -12.78 -2.49
CA GLY A 70 5.96 -13.35 -1.20
C GLY A 70 4.85 -13.56 -0.18
N PHE A 71 3.57 -13.44 -0.58
CA PHE A 71 2.41 -13.71 0.27
C PHE A 71 2.04 -15.20 0.29
N GLU A 72 3.01 -16.07 0.62
CA GLU A 72 2.86 -17.53 0.55
C GLU A 72 1.68 -18.07 1.38
N GLU A 73 1.57 -17.62 2.64
CA GLU A 73 0.48 -18.05 3.53
C GLU A 73 -0.90 -17.65 2.98
N SER A 74 -1.03 -16.43 2.46
CA SER A 74 -2.28 -15.95 1.85
C SER A 74 -2.62 -16.73 0.58
N ALA A 75 -1.62 -17.04 -0.25
CA ALA A 75 -1.80 -17.86 -1.44
C ALA A 75 -2.30 -19.27 -1.07
N ASP A 76 -1.70 -19.90 -0.06
CA ASP A 76 -2.07 -21.24 0.39
C ASP A 76 -3.47 -21.31 1.03
N VAL A 77 -3.90 -20.24 1.71
CA VAL A 77 -5.27 -20.13 2.22
C VAL A 77 -6.27 -20.02 1.08
N LEU A 78 -5.94 -19.26 0.03
CA LEU A 78 -6.82 -19.06 -1.12
C LEU A 78 -6.92 -20.32 -2.00
N ASP A 79 -5.83 -21.04 -2.20
CA ASP A 79 -5.75 -22.29 -2.99
C ASP A 79 -6.58 -23.45 -2.39
N LYS A 80 -6.89 -23.38 -1.10
CA LYS A 80 -7.69 -24.38 -0.38
C LYS A 80 -9.20 -24.12 -0.41
N ARG A 81 -9.66 -23.04 -1.06
CA ARG A 81 -11.09 -22.67 -1.16
C ARG A 81 -11.70 -23.15 -2.47
#